data_AF-A0A8J4UWN6-F1
#
_entry.id   AF-A0A8J4UWN6-F1
#
_cell.length_a   1.000
_cell.length_b   1.000
_cell.length_c   1.000
_cell.angle_alpha   90.00
_cell.angle_beta   90.00
_cell.angle_gamma   90.00
#
_symmetry.space_group_name_H-M   'P 1'
#
loop_
_entity.id
_entity.type
_entity.pdbx_description
1 polymer ?
#
loop_
_entity_poly.entity_id
_entity_poly.type
_entity_poly.pdbx_seq_one_letter_code
_entity_poly.pdbx_strand_id
1 'polypeptide(L)'
;MNLYFSDDEILNSPSRRDGVSEQVEDNQRRYGAEILQEAGILLELPQSTIVTSQIIFQRFFSRQSFRQFDVKTIALGCLFVSCKFTNSLRKIRDLLNTFTHIWQKRENLPVEYIDTTKQHYWDLKGDVIAAEFEILREFGFMVSVDYPHKYILNYMKLLDKSTELAQKSWNYLNDSMRTTVAIQYRPEAIAAASIFLASRVLAEKLPEEPYPWWELFDTTRSEIDLISYEINNLYSKPKPFYIKFNNDDAVQQS
;
A
#
# COMPACT_ATOMS: atom_id res chain seq x y z
N MET A 1 1.52 1.25 -20.71
CA MET A 1 0.83 0.59 -19.58
C MET A 1 0.18 1.68 -18.76
N ASN A 2 -1.15 1.65 -18.57
CA ASN A 2 -1.80 2.63 -17.69
C ASN A 2 -1.44 2.30 -16.24
N LEU A 3 -0.92 3.28 -15.49
CA LEU A 3 -0.48 3.10 -14.10
C LEU A 3 -1.55 3.54 -13.08
N TYR A 4 -2.58 4.21 -13.58
CA TYR A 4 -3.77 4.62 -12.83
C TYR A 4 -4.97 3.79 -13.30
N PHE A 5 -5.87 3.54 -12.36
CA PHE A 5 -7.11 2.79 -12.57
C PHE A 5 -8.27 3.73 -12.35
N SER A 6 -9.29 3.59 -13.20
CA SER A 6 -10.58 4.26 -13.03
C SER A 6 -11.41 3.62 -11.92
N ASP A 7 -12.38 4.36 -11.39
CA ASP A 7 -13.30 3.84 -10.37
C ASP A 7 -14.03 2.57 -10.86
N ASP A 8 -14.41 2.52 -12.14
CA ASP A 8 -15.05 1.35 -12.75
C ASP A 8 -14.13 0.12 -12.78
N GLU A 9 -12.82 0.30 -13.01
CA GLU A 9 -11.84 -0.79 -12.98
C GLU A 9 -11.60 -1.31 -11.56
N ILE A 10 -11.65 -0.43 -10.56
CA ILE A 10 -11.55 -0.83 -9.14
C ILE A 10 -12.83 -1.54 -8.70
N LEU A 11 -14.00 -1.04 -9.12
CA LEU A 11 -15.29 -1.64 -8.80
C LEU A 11 -15.50 -2.99 -9.50
N ASN A 12 -14.88 -3.22 -10.66
CA ASN A 12 -14.93 -4.47 -11.41
C ASN A 12 -13.60 -5.24 -11.35
N SER A 13 -12.99 -5.27 -10.15
CA SER A 13 -11.71 -5.94 -9.92
C SER A 13 -11.74 -7.43 -10.34
N PRO A 14 -10.58 -8.00 -10.73
CA PRO A 14 -10.44 -9.45 -10.95
C PRO A 14 -10.92 -10.29 -9.76
N SER A 15 -10.65 -9.84 -8.53
CA SER A 15 -11.09 -10.54 -7.31
C SER A 15 -12.62 -10.61 -7.22
N ARG A 16 -13.32 -9.52 -7.57
CA ARG A 16 -14.81 -9.49 -7.59
C ARG A 16 -15.37 -10.40 -8.68
N ARG A 17 -14.74 -10.43 -9.85
CA ARG A 17 -15.11 -11.37 -10.94
C ARG A 17 -14.94 -12.83 -10.53
N ASP A 18 -13.93 -13.11 -9.70
CA ASP A 18 -13.70 -14.44 -9.12
C ASP A 18 -14.60 -14.72 -7.89
N GLY A 19 -15.55 -13.85 -7.53
CA GLY A 19 -16.52 -14.06 -6.45
C GLY A 19 -16.08 -13.59 -5.06
N VAL A 20 -15.01 -12.80 -4.95
CA VAL A 20 -14.61 -12.16 -3.68
C VAL A 20 -15.50 -10.95 -3.42
N SER A 21 -16.10 -10.86 -2.23
CA SER A 21 -16.92 -9.70 -1.87
C SER A 21 -16.06 -8.45 -1.69
N GLU A 22 -16.65 -7.28 -1.93
CA GLU A 22 -15.97 -5.99 -1.77
C GLU A 22 -15.36 -5.81 -0.37
N GLN A 23 -16.08 -6.21 0.67
CA GLN A 23 -15.60 -6.09 2.05
C GLN A 23 -14.38 -6.98 2.33
N VAL A 24 -14.36 -8.19 1.74
CA VAL A 24 -13.24 -9.12 1.87
C VAL A 24 -12.04 -8.59 1.07
N GLU A 25 -12.26 -8.07 -0.14
CA GLU A 25 -11.22 -7.47 -0.96
C GLU A 25 -10.57 -6.26 -0.26
N ASP A 26 -11.39 -5.33 0.24
CA ASP A 26 -10.94 -4.17 1.02
C ASP A 26 -10.13 -4.60 2.26
N ASN A 27 -10.62 -5.58 3.02
CA ASN A 27 -9.89 -6.12 4.16
C ASN A 27 -8.51 -6.67 3.78
N GLN A 28 -8.43 -7.46 2.71
CA GLN A 28 -7.18 -8.07 2.26
C GLN A 28 -6.19 -7.03 1.72
N ARG A 29 -6.68 -6.00 1.01
CA ARG A 29 -5.86 -4.86 0.56
C ARG A 29 -5.27 -4.09 1.73
N ARG A 30 -6.11 -3.75 2.72
CA ARG A 30 -5.67 -3.06 3.94
C ARG A 30 -4.69 -3.91 4.74
N TYR A 31 -4.95 -5.22 4.87
CA TYR A 31 -4.05 -6.16 5.53
C TYR A 31 -2.66 -6.16 4.88
N GLY A 32 -2.60 -6.32 3.55
CA GLY A 32 -1.34 -6.33 2.80
C GLY A 32 -0.56 -5.03 2.91
N ALA A 33 -1.23 -3.88 2.78
CA ALA A 33 -0.59 -2.58 2.93
C ALA A 33 -0.06 -2.33 4.35
N GLU A 34 -0.77 -2.83 5.38
CA GLU A 34 -0.35 -2.70 6.78
C GLU A 34 0.87 -3.55 7.11
N ILE A 35 0.91 -4.82 6.67
CA ILE A 35 2.08 -5.68 6.90
C ILE A 35 3.32 -5.16 6.16
N LEU A 36 3.16 -4.55 4.98
CA LEU A 36 4.25 -3.90 4.25
C LEU A 36 4.83 -2.72 5.02
N GLN A 37 3.97 -1.88 5.62
CA GLN A 37 4.40 -0.77 6.46
C GLN A 37 5.14 -1.26 7.71
N GLU A 38 4.58 -2.26 8.41
CA GLU A 38 5.21 -2.84 9.61
C GLU A 38 6.56 -3.49 9.30
N ALA A 39 6.62 -4.31 8.24
CA ALA A 39 7.86 -4.96 7.81
C ALA A 39 8.92 -3.94 7.41
N GLY A 40 8.50 -2.88 6.70
CA GLY A 40 9.37 -1.78 6.31
C GLY A 40 10.02 -1.07 7.50
N ILE A 41 9.24 -0.78 8.54
CA ILE A 41 9.74 -0.17 9.77
C ILE A 41 10.71 -1.12 10.49
N LEU A 42 10.35 -2.40 10.66
CA LEU A 42 11.19 -3.39 11.35
C LEU A 42 12.51 -3.67 10.62
N LEU A 43 12.54 -3.50 9.31
CA LEU A 43 13.74 -3.67 8.47
C LEU A 43 14.52 -2.36 8.28
N GLU A 44 14.08 -1.27 8.92
CA GLU A 44 14.66 0.07 8.81
C GLU A 44 14.80 0.52 7.35
N LEU A 45 13.75 0.27 6.55
CA LEU A 45 13.73 0.65 5.15
C LEU A 45 13.36 2.13 4.97
N PRO A 46 13.93 2.82 3.96
CA PRO A 46 13.48 4.15 3.60
C PRO A 46 11.99 4.16 3.23
N GLN A 47 11.29 5.24 3.57
CA GLN A 47 9.86 5.39 3.26
C GLN A 47 9.57 5.23 1.76
N SER A 48 10.49 5.67 0.90
CA SER A 48 10.39 5.48 -0.56
C SER A 48 10.25 4.00 -0.94
N THR A 49 11.00 3.11 -0.30
CA THR A 49 10.93 1.65 -0.53
C THR A 49 9.61 1.07 -0.03
N ILE A 50 9.17 1.48 1.16
CA ILE A 50 7.92 1.00 1.77
C ILE A 50 6.72 1.39 0.89
N VAL A 51 6.65 2.66 0.50
CA VAL A 51 5.53 3.18 -0.30
C VAL A 51 5.53 2.59 -1.70
N THR A 52 6.71 2.41 -2.31
CA THR A 52 6.84 1.71 -3.60
C THR A 52 6.26 0.29 -3.49
N SER A 53 6.56 -0.43 -2.42
CA SER A 53 6.02 -1.78 -2.20
C SER A 53 4.50 -1.79 -2.05
N GLN A 54 3.92 -0.82 -1.34
CA GLN A 54 2.47 -0.70 -1.17
C GLN A 54 1.78 -0.36 -2.48
N ILE A 55 2.35 0.54 -3.29
CA ILE A 55 1.78 0.90 -4.59
C ILE A 55 1.85 -0.27 -5.56
N ILE A 56 2.99 -0.97 -5.64
CA ILE A 56 3.12 -2.19 -6.46
C ILE A 56 2.08 -3.24 -6.02
N PHE A 57 1.92 -3.45 -4.72
CA PHE A 57 0.93 -4.36 -4.16
C PHE A 57 -0.51 -3.99 -4.55
N GLN A 58 -0.90 -2.72 -4.41
CA GLN A 58 -2.24 -2.26 -4.79
C GLN A 58 -2.49 -2.42 -6.30
N ARG A 59 -1.48 -2.11 -7.13
CA ARG A 59 -1.55 -2.32 -8.59
C ARG A 59 -1.69 -3.79 -8.94
N PHE A 60 -0.96 -4.68 -8.26
CA PHE A 60 -0.96 -6.11 -8.55
C PHE A 60 -2.35 -6.70 -8.35
N PHE A 61 -2.97 -6.46 -7.19
CA PHE A 61 -4.33 -6.96 -6.91
C PHE A 61 -5.45 -6.22 -7.64
N SER A 62 -5.14 -5.15 -8.37
CA SER A 62 -6.09 -4.54 -9.33
C SER A 62 -6.09 -5.25 -10.68
N ARG A 63 -5.10 -6.11 -10.96
CA ARG A 63 -5.00 -6.93 -12.18
C ARG A 63 -5.10 -8.41 -11.94
N GLN A 64 -4.75 -8.85 -10.73
CA GLN A 64 -4.81 -10.23 -10.28
C GLN A 64 -5.80 -10.41 -9.14
N SER A 65 -6.21 -11.66 -8.92
CA SER A 65 -7.22 -12.02 -7.94
C SER A 65 -6.62 -12.52 -6.63
N PHE A 66 -7.23 -12.15 -5.50
CA PHE A 66 -6.88 -12.69 -4.19
C PHE A 66 -7.16 -14.20 -4.04
N ARG A 67 -7.99 -14.79 -4.91
CA ARG A 67 -8.15 -16.26 -4.96
C ARG A 67 -6.98 -16.95 -5.63
N GLN A 68 -6.34 -16.29 -6.59
CA GLN A 68 -5.24 -16.87 -7.37
C GLN A 68 -3.90 -16.69 -6.67
N PHE A 69 -3.71 -15.55 -6.00
CA PHE A 69 -2.46 -15.20 -5.34
C PHE A 69 -2.66 -14.86 -3.87
N ASP A 70 -1.87 -15.49 -3.01
CA ASP A 70 -1.91 -15.26 -1.58
C ASP A 70 -1.31 -13.90 -1.20
N VAL A 71 -1.99 -13.19 -0.28
CA VAL A 71 -1.61 -11.85 0.15
C VAL A 71 -0.27 -11.82 0.87
N LYS A 72 0.01 -12.81 1.72
CA LYS A 72 1.26 -12.87 2.49
C LYS A 72 2.44 -13.04 1.55
N THR A 73 2.32 -13.95 0.59
CA THR A 73 3.35 -14.25 -0.42
C THR A 73 3.60 -13.05 -1.35
N ILE A 74 2.54 -12.45 -1.91
CA ILE A 74 2.70 -11.29 -2.80
C ILE A 74 3.22 -10.06 -2.05
N ALA A 75 2.75 -9.76 -0.84
CA ALA A 75 3.26 -8.63 -0.07
C ALA A 75 4.77 -8.75 0.19
N LEU A 76 5.24 -9.94 0.58
CA LEU A 76 6.67 -10.19 0.77
C LEU A 76 7.44 -10.01 -0.54
N GLY A 77 6.93 -10.56 -1.65
CA GLY A 77 7.47 -10.35 -2.99
C GLY A 77 7.55 -8.87 -3.39
N CYS A 78 6.50 -8.08 -3.15
CA CYS A 78 6.46 -6.65 -3.45
C CYS A 78 7.56 -5.89 -2.68
N LEU A 79 7.76 -6.19 -1.39
CA LEU A 79 8.82 -5.56 -0.62
C LEU A 79 10.21 -5.97 -1.12
N PHE A 80 10.39 -7.25 -1.47
CA PHE A 80 11.65 -7.75 -2.02
C PHE A 80 12.01 -7.08 -3.35
N VAL A 81 11.07 -6.99 -4.28
CA VAL A 81 11.24 -6.29 -5.57
C VAL A 81 11.54 -4.80 -5.34
N SER A 82 10.81 -4.16 -4.42
CA SER A 82 11.02 -2.74 -4.10
C SER A 82 12.41 -2.48 -3.54
N CYS A 83 12.89 -3.32 -2.62
CA CYS A 83 14.25 -3.23 -2.07
C CYS A 83 15.33 -3.32 -3.16
N LYS A 84 15.13 -4.15 -4.19
CA LYS A 84 16.05 -4.23 -5.34
C LYS A 84 15.98 -2.97 -6.19
N PHE A 85 14.78 -2.48 -6.46
CA PHE A 85 14.57 -1.31 -7.31
C PHE A 85 15.11 -0.01 -6.69
N THR A 86 14.88 0.20 -5.39
CA THR A 86 15.28 1.43 -4.68
C THR A 86 16.70 1.38 -4.11
N ASN A 87 17.50 0.37 -4.46
CA ASN A 87 18.85 0.12 -3.92
C ASN A 87 18.90 -0.04 -2.38
N SER A 88 17.79 -0.42 -1.74
CA SER A 88 17.71 -0.73 -0.31
C SER A 88 17.77 -2.23 -0.06
N LEU A 89 18.81 -2.89 -0.59
CA LEU A 89 18.90 -4.35 -0.61
C LEU A 89 18.81 -4.97 0.80
N ARG A 90 18.03 -6.04 0.90
CA ARG A 90 17.89 -6.90 2.09
C ARG A 90 18.03 -8.36 1.67
N LYS A 91 18.58 -9.19 2.56
CA LYS A 91 18.65 -10.63 2.31
C LYS A 91 17.25 -11.21 2.43
N ILE A 92 16.92 -12.20 1.58
CA ILE A 92 15.63 -12.90 1.64
C ILE A 92 15.36 -13.46 3.04
N ARG A 93 16.38 -13.99 3.71
CA ARG A 93 16.27 -14.48 5.09
C ARG A 93 15.77 -13.43 6.07
N ASP A 94 16.25 -12.19 5.95
CA ASP A 94 15.88 -11.12 6.87
C ASP A 94 14.43 -10.71 6.62
N LEU A 95 14.02 -10.62 5.34
CA LEU A 95 12.61 -10.42 4.95
C LEU A 95 11.71 -11.53 5.51
N LEU A 96 12.06 -12.79 5.28
CA LEU A 96 11.29 -13.94 5.76
C LEU A 96 11.15 -13.93 7.29
N ASN A 97 12.22 -13.70 8.03
CA ASN A 97 12.17 -13.62 9.48
C ASN A 97 11.27 -12.47 9.97
N THR A 98 11.34 -11.30 9.34
CA THR A 98 10.49 -10.16 9.70
C THR A 98 9.01 -10.45 9.44
N PHE A 99 8.65 -10.96 8.26
CA PHE A 99 7.26 -11.27 7.94
C PHE A 99 6.71 -12.39 8.82
N THR A 100 7.48 -13.45 9.05
CA THR A 100 7.08 -14.53 9.96
C THR A 100 6.89 -14.03 11.39
N HIS A 101 7.77 -13.15 11.88
CA HIS A 101 7.60 -12.52 13.19
C HIS A 101 6.30 -11.71 13.27
N ILE A 102 5.97 -10.91 12.25
CA ILE A 102 4.71 -10.15 12.18
C ILE A 102 3.51 -11.10 12.21
N TRP A 103 3.52 -12.17 11.43
CA TRP A 103 2.41 -13.12 11.36
C TRP A 103 2.23 -13.88 12.68
N GLN A 104 3.32 -14.40 13.27
CA GLN A 104 3.28 -15.07 14.57
C GLN A 104 2.68 -14.15 15.64
N LYS A 105 3.11 -12.89 15.68
CA LYS A 105 2.59 -11.90 16.63
C LYS A 105 1.10 -11.61 16.42
N ARG A 106 0.64 -11.51 15.17
CA ARG A 106 -0.78 -11.27 14.85
C ARG A 106 -1.67 -12.48 15.14
N GLU A 107 -1.13 -13.68 15.00
CA GLU A 107 -1.81 -14.95 15.25
C GLU A 107 -1.67 -15.43 16.71
N ASN A 108 -1.02 -14.65 17.58
CA ASN A 108 -0.69 -14.98 18.98
C ASN A 108 0.08 -16.32 19.12
N LEU A 109 0.93 -16.62 18.14
CA LEU A 109 1.80 -17.79 18.13
C LEU A 109 3.13 -17.48 18.83
N PRO A 110 3.83 -18.50 19.36
CA PRO A 110 5.18 -18.32 19.87
C PRO A 110 6.10 -17.76 18.78
N VAL A 111 6.95 -16.81 19.16
CA VAL A 111 7.91 -16.21 18.24
C VAL A 111 9.06 -17.18 18.04
N GLU A 112 9.15 -17.74 16.83
CA GLU A 112 10.19 -18.68 16.43
C GLU A 112 10.90 -18.17 15.17
N TYR A 113 12.22 -18.24 15.19
CA TYR A 113 13.04 -17.90 14.02
C TYR A 113 13.03 -19.01 12.99
N ILE A 114 13.11 -18.63 11.71
CA ILE A 114 13.15 -19.60 10.63
C ILE A 114 14.53 -20.25 10.58
N ASP A 115 14.54 -21.58 10.71
CA ASP A 115 15.73 -22.39 10.59
C ASP A 115 16.12 -22.62 9.12
N THR A 116 17.27 -22.07 8.72
CA THR A 116 17.77 -22.14 7.34
C THR A 116 18.20 -23.55 6.91
N THR A 117 18.34 -24.49 7.85
CA THR A 117 18.70 -25.87 7.55
C THR A 117 17.49 -26.73 7.17
N LYS A 118 16.28 -26.29 7.53
CA LYS A 118 15.04 -27.03 7.29
C LYS A 118 14.49 -26.76 5.88
N GLN A 119 13.82 -27.77 5.32
CA GLN A 119 13.16 -27.69 4.00
C GLN A 119 12.18 -26.51 3.92
N HIS A 120 11.44 -26.25 5.00
CA HIS A 120 10.47 -25.16 5.08
C HIS A 120 11.05 -23.79 4.69
N TYR A 121 12.30 -23.49 5.06
CA TYR A 121 12.96 -22.24 4.66
C TYR A 121 13.16 -22.15 3.14
N TRP A 122 13.54 -23.27 2.52
CA TRP A 122 13.76 -23.33 1.08
C TRP A 122 12.47 -23.22 0.29
N ASP A 123 11.38 -23.81 0.81
CA ASP A 123 10.05 -23.68 0.22
C ASP A 123 9.58 -22.22 0.27
N LEU A 124 9.65 -21.58 1.44
CA LEU A 124 9.32 -20.16 1.60
C LEU A 124 10.16 -19.28 0.69
N LYS A 125 11.47 -19.53 0.60
CA LYS A 125 12.37 -18.80 -0.31
C LYS A 125 11.96 -18.98 -1.77
N GLY A 126 11.53 -20.19 -2.15
CA GLY A 126 10.97 -20.49 -3.46
C GLY A 126 9.73 -19.66 -3.75
N ASP A 127 8.81 -19.56 -2.78
CA ASP A 127 7.59 -18.76 -2.89
C ASP A 127 7.91 -17.27 -3.09
N VAL A 128 8.91 -16.72 -2.39
CA VAL A 128 9.35 -15.32 -2.60
C VAL A 128 9.86 -15.09 -4.03
N ILE A 129 10.65 -16.02 -4.55
CA ILE A 129 11.22 -15.92 -5.90
C ILE A 129 10.11 -16.05 -6.95
N ALA A 130 9.16 -16.95 -6.74
CA ALA A 130 7.99 -17.08 -7.59
C ALA A 130 7.14 -15.81 -7.58
N ALA A 131 6.89 -15.23 -6.39
CA ALA A 131 6.17 -13.97 -6.25
C ALA A 131 6.88 -12.82 -6.97
N GLU A 132 8.21 -12.72 -6.84
CA GLU A 132 9.01 -11.73 -7.60
C GLU A 132 8.80 -11.89 -9.11
N PHE A 133 8.88 -13.12 -9.62
CA PHE A 133 8.69 -13.39 -11.03
C PHE A 133 7.29 -12.96 -11.51
N GLU A 134 6.25 -13.32 -10.75
CA GLU A 134 4.86 -12.97 -11.05
C GLU A 134 4.64 -11.45 -11.07
N ILE A 135 5.18 -10.74 -10.08
CA ILE A 135 5.12 -9.27 -10.02
C ILE A 135 5.83 -8.64 -11.23
N LEU A 136 7.06 -9.05 -11.53
CA LEU A 136 7.83 -8.47 -12.63
C LEU A 136 7.20 -8.78 -14.00
N ARG A 137 6.62 -9.98 -14.16
CA ARG A 137 5.88 -10.39 -15.35
C ARG A 137 4.64 -9.51 -15.54
N GLU A 138 3.86 -9.30 -14.48
CA GLU A 138 2.65 -8.48 -14.52
C GLU A 138 2.95 -7.04 -14.95
N PHE A 139 4.07 -6.46 -14.48
CA PHE A 139 4.44 -5.08 -14.78
C PHE A 139 5.38 -4.90 -15.97
N GLY A 140 5.81 -5.98 -16.63
CA GLY A 140 6.83 -5.90 -17.68
C GLY A 140 8.10 -5.20 -17.22
N PHE A 141 8.53 -5.46 -15.97
CA PHE A 141 9.67 -4.81 -15.30
C PHE A 141 9.52 -3.30 -15.04
N MET A 142 8.38 -2.69 -15.34
CA MET A 142 8.10 -1.28 -15.04
C MET A 142 7.58 -1.13 -13.60
N VAL A 143 8.49 -1.16 -12.64
CA VAL A 143 8.19 -1.01 -11.20
C VAL A 143 8.47 0.39 -10.66
N SER A 144 8.71 1.37 -11.55
CA SER A 144 8.90 2.77 -11.15
C SER A 144 7.61 3.36 -10.58
N VAL A 145 7.75 4.09 -9.49
CA VAL A 145 6.64 4.69 -8.75
C VAL A 145 7.03 6.10 -8.31
N ASP A 146 6.19 7.06 -8.68
CA ASP A 146 6.17 8.37 -8.03
C ASP A 146 5.31 8.28 -6.77
N TYR A 147 5.91 8.56 -5.61
CA TYR A 147 5.24 8.46 -4.32
C TYR A 147 4.94 9.84 -3.72
N PRO A 148 3.79 10.03 -3.06
CA PRO A 148 3.30 11.34 -2.65
C PRO A 148 4.16 12.03 -1.56
N HIS A 149 4.92 11.27 -0.77
CA HIS A 149 5.78 11.83 0.29
C HIS A 149 6.84 12.82 -0.22
N LYS A 150 7.26 12.72 -1.50
CA LYS A 150 8.26 13.64 -2.07
C LYS A 150 7.75 15.08 -2.19
N TYR A 151 6.44 15.29 -2.17
CA TYR A 151 5.82 16.61 -2.36
C TYR A 151 5.52 17.36 -1.06
N ILE A 152 5.23 16.66 0.04
CA ILE A 152 4.81 17.28 1.32
C ILE A 152 5.75 18.43 1.72
N LEU A 153 7.06 18.18 1.76
CA LEU A 153 8.01 19.17 2.27
C LEU A 153 8.09 20.41 1.37
N ASN A 154 7.95 20.23 0.06
CA ASN A 154 7.94 21.35 -0.88
C ASN A 154 6.64 22.16 -0.74
N TYR A 155 5.49 21.50 -0.61
CA TYR A 155 4.20 22.16 -0.41
C TYR A 155 4.15 22.91 0.92
N MET A 156 4.67 22.33 2.00
CA MET A 156 4.77 22.99 3.31
C MET A 156 5.62 24.25 3.27
N LYS A 157 6.74 24.22 2.53
CA LYS A 157 7.59 25.41 2.32
C LYS A 157 6.88 26.49 1.51
N LEU A 158 6.16 26.10 0.45
CA LEU A 158 5.41 27.05 -0.38
C LEU A 158 4.25 27.71 0.37
N LEU A 159 3.60 26.97 1.27
CA LEU A 159 2.50 27.46 2.10
C LEU A 159 2.96 28.20 3.37
N ASP A 160 4.27 28.21 3.65
CA ASP A 160 4.89 28.74 4.87
C ASP A 160 4.21 28.23 6.15
N LYS A 161 4.16 26.90 6.30
CA LYS A 161 3.42 26.22 7.38
C LYS A 161 4.28 25.53 8.43
N SER A 162 3.64 25.30 9.57
CA SER A 162 4.25 24.72 10.76
C SER A 162 4.77 23.30 10.52
N THR A 163 5.81 22.91 11.25
CA THR A 163 6.31 21.53 11.27
C THR A 163 5.27 20.55 11.84
N GLU A 164 4.38 21.03 12.70
CA GLU A 164 3.25 20.26 13.24
C GLU A 164 2.25 19.88 12.14
N LEU A 165 1.85 20.85 11.30
CA LEU A 165 1.00 20.58 10.15
C LEU A 165 1.66 19.59 9.19
N ALA A 166 2.96 19.76 8.92
CA ALA A 166 3.72 18.86 8.06
C ALA A 166 3.72 17.41 8.59
N GLN A 167 3.98 17.23 9.88
CA GLN A 167 4.00 15.91 10.51
C GLN A 167 2.61 15.25 10.48
N LYS A 168 1.56 16.01 10.75
CA LYS A 168 0.19 15.49 10.72
C LYS A 168 -0.25 15.14 9.29
N SER A 169 0.14 15.95 8.32
CA SER A 169 -0.07 15.68 6.88
C SER A 169 0.65 14.39 6.47
N TRP A 170 1.87 14.18 6.95
CA TRP A 170 2.64 12.95 6.70
C TRP A 170 1.92 11.70 7.23
N ASN A 171 1.28 11.80 8.40
CA ASN A 171 0.52 10.70 8.97
C ASN A 171 -0.71 10.34 8.11
N TYR A 172 -1.51 11.33 7.70
CA TYR A 172 -2.62 11.09 6.77
C TYR A 172 -2.16 10.51 5.45
N LEU A 173 -1.00 10.95 4.96
CA LEU A 173 -0.43 10.46 3.72
C LEU A 173 0.03 9.01 3.83
N ASN A 174 0.62 8.59 4.96
CA ASN A 174 0.89 7.17 5.25
C ASN A 174 -0.40 6.35 5.29
N ASP A 175 -1.46 6.87 5.90
CA ASP A 175 -2.75 6.19 5.99
C ASP A 175 -3.40 6.02 4.61
N SER A 176 -3.25 7.01 3.73
CA SER A 176 -3.74 6.93 2.36
C SER A 176 -3.15 5.74 1.58
N MET A 177 -1.92 5.32 1.87
CA MET A 177 -1.27 4.17 1.20
C MET A 177 -1.92 2.82 1.54
N ARG A 178 -2.80 2.77 2.56
CA ARG A 178 -3.60 1.59 2.90
C ARG A 178 -4.87 1.46 2.06
N THR A 179 -5.19 2.47 1.27
CA THR A 179 -6.36 2.54 0.38
C THR A 179 -5.94 2.40 -1.09
N THR A 180 -6.90 2.42 -2.01
CA THR A 180 -6.66 2.41 -3.45
C THR A 180 -6.36 3.79 -4.04
N VAL A 181 -6.34 4.88 -3.25
CA VAL A 181 -6.12 6.24 -3.79
C VAL A 181 -4.77 6.39 -4.50
N ALA A 182 -3.75 5.67 -4.05
CA ALA A 182 -2.40 5.70 -4.62
C ALA A 182 -2.30 5.14 -6.06
N ILE A 183 -3.36 4.46 -6.52
CA ILE A 183 -3.46 3.92 -7.87
C ILE A 183 -4.60 4.55 -8.68
N GLN A 184 -5.34 5.50 -8.10
CA GLN A 184 -6.44 6.22 -8.76
C GLN A 184 -6.09 7.69 -9.00
N TYR A 185 -5.37 8.30 -8.07
CA TYR A 185 -5.05 9.73 -8.08
C TYR A 185 -3.56 9.99 -8.18
N ARG A 186 -3.22 11.15 -8.74
CA ARG A 186 -1.83 11.60 -8.83
C ARG A 186 -1.24 11.86 -7.43
N PRO A 187 0.06 11.59 -7.23
CA PRO A 187 0.76 11.84 -5.97
C PRO A 187 0.60 13.26 -5.41
N GLU A 188 0.57 14.26 -6.29
CA GLU A 188 0.34 15.68 -5.97
C GLU A 188 -1.01 15.89 -5.27
N ALA A 189 -2.08 15.29 -5.81
CA ALA A 189 -3.42 15.39 -5.26
C ALA A 189 -3.54 14.69 -3.90
N ILE A 190 -2.90 13.53 -3.73
CA ILE A 190 -2.86 12.80 -2.45
C ILE A 190 -2.12 13.60 -1.38
N ALA A 191 -1.01 14.25 -1.76
CA ALA A 191 -0.29 15.15 -0.86
C ALA A 191 -1.15 16.36 -0.47
N ALA A 192 -1.80 17.02 -1.42
CA ALA A 192 -2.71 18.13 -1.14
C ALA A 192 -3.87 17.70 -0.24
N ALA A 193 -4.51 16.55 -0.49
CA ALA A 193 -5.60 16.05 0.34
C ALA A 193 -5.15 15.77 1.79
N SER A 194 -3.94 15.22 1.96
CA SER A 194 -3.37 14.96 3.29
C SER A 194 -3.10 16.26 4.07
N ILE A 195 -2.64 17.31 3.38
CA ILE A 195 -2.44 18.65 3.95
C ILE A 195 -3.78 19.27 4.33
N PHE A 196 -4.77 19.14 3.44
CA PHE A 196 -6.12 19.63 3.66
C PHE A 196 -6.74 18.99 4.91
N LEU A 197 -6.69 17.66 5.04
CA LEU A 197 -7.17 16.95 6.23
C LEU A 197 -6.46 17.44 7.50
N ALA A 198 -5.12 17.51 7.47
CA ALA A 198 -4.33 17.94 8.61
C ALA A 198 -4.70 19.37 9.05
N SER A 199 -4.88 20.29 8.11
CA SER A 199 -5.21 21.69 8.42
C SER A 199 -6.59 21.82 9.05
N ARG A 200 -7.57 21.03 8.59
CA ARG A 200 -8.92 21.01 9.18
C ARG A 200 -8.90 20.55 10.63
N VAL A 201 -8.11 19.52 10.95
CA VAL A 201 -8.03 19.02 12.34
C VAL A 201 -7.21 19.94 13.24
N LEU A 202 -6.22 20.66 12.70
CA LEU A 202 -5.46 21.68 13.45
C LEU A 202 -6.15 23.06 13.48
N ALA A 203 -7.30 23.20 12.81
CA ALA A 203 -7.98 24.47 12.60
C ALA A 203 -7.09 25.57 11.98
N GLU A 204 -6.08 25.17 11.19
CA GLU A 204 -5.20 26.09 10.47
C GLU A 204 -5.84 26.54 9.16
N LYS A 205 -5.89 27.85 8.93
CA LYS A 205 -6.38 28.43 7.67
C LYS A 205 -5.31 28.34 6.58
N LEU A 206 -5.70 27.83 5.42
CA LEU A 206 -4.86 27.81 4.22
C LEU A 206 -5.26 28.98 3.30
N PRO A 207 -4.35 29.47 2.43
CA PRO A 207 -4.66 30.57 1.52
C PRO A 207 -5.76 30.20 0.53
N GLU A 208 -6.82 31.01 0.43
CA GLU A 208 -7.90 30.82 -0.56
C GLU A 208 -8.00 31.98 -1.56
N GLU A 209 -7.26 33.06 -1.34
CA GLU A 209 -7.25 34.29 -2.14
C GLU A 209 -5.82 34.61 -2.63
N PRO A 210 -5.63 35.11 -3.87
CA PRO A 210 -6.64 35.37 -4.89
C PRO A 210 -7.13 34.09 -5.61
N TYR A 211 -6.43 32.97 -5.41
CA TYR A 211 -6.79 31.66 -5.91
C TYR A 211 -6.63 30.64 -4.78
N PRO A 212 -7.40 29.55 -4.78
CA PRO A 212 -7.23 28.47 -3.81
C PRO A 212 -5.84 27.84 -3.86
N TRP A 213 -5.23 27.61 -2.69
CA TRP A 213 -3.87 27.09 -2.58
C TRP A 213 -3.60 25.76 -3.31
N TRP A 214 -4.62 24.92 -3.50
CA TRP A 214 -4.48 23.63 -4.16
C TRP A 214 -4.26 23.73 -5.68
N GLU A 215 -4.64 24.85 -6.30
CA GLU A 215 -4.41 25.08 -7.74
C GLU A 215 -2.93 25.19 -8.06
N LEU A 216 -2.11 25.67 -7.10
CA LEU A 216 -0.64 25.69 -7.23
C LEU A 216 -0.02 24.30 -7.37
N PHE A 217 -0.77 23.26 -7.02
CA PHE A 217 -0.35 21.87 -7.02
C PHE A 217 -1.08 21.05 -8.10
N ASP A 218 -1.63 21.73 -9.12
CA ASP A 218 -2.38 21.13 -10.22
C ASP A 218 -3.50 20.19 -9.76
N THR A 219 -4.12 20.45 -8.61
CA THR A 219 -5.13 19.59 -8.00
C THR A 219 -6.47 20.30 -7.93
N THR A 220 -7.57 19.56 -8.04
CA THR A 220 -8.93 20.09 -7.92
C THR A 220 -9.51 19.90 -6.53
N ARG A 221 -10.48 20.74 -6.19
CA ARG A 221 -11.21 20.61 -4.92
C ARG A 221 -11.93 19.25 -4.80
N SER A 222 -12.53 18.79 -5.90
CA SER A 222 -13.23 17.51 -5.96
C SER A 222 -12.30 16.32 -5.68
N GLU A 223 -11.10 16.30 -6.25
CA GLU A 223 -10.09 15.27 -5.94
C GLU A 223 -9.71 15.28 -4.45
N ILE A 224 -9.48 16.48 -3.89
CA ILE A 224 -9.16 16.62 -2.46
C ILE A 224 -10.27 16.06 -1.59
N ASP A 225 -11.53 16.40 -1.87
CA ASP A 225 -12.67 15.96 -1.07
C ASP A 225 -12.88 14.43 -1.18
N LEU A 226 -12.72 13.84 -2.37
CA LEU A 226 -12.81 12.39 -2.59
C LEU A 226 -11.69 11.62 -1.88
N ILE A 227 -10.44 12.04 -2.05
CA ILE A 227 -9.29 11.41 -1.36
C ILE A 227 -9.43 11.57 0.16
N SER A 228 -9.88 12.74 0.62
CA SER A 228 -10.13 13.00 2.04
C SER A 228 -11.21 12.09 2.61
N TYR A 229 -12.27 11.83 1.84
CA TYR A 229 -13.32 10.89 2.21
C TYR A 229 -12.76 9.47 2.36
N GLU A 230 -11.99 8.98 1.39
CA GLU A 230 -11.39 7.64 1.43
C GLU A 230 -10.44 7.46 2.62
N ILE A 231 -9.59 8.44 2.90
CA ILE A 231 -8.70 8.42 4.07
C ILE A 231 -9.51 8.40 5.37
N ASN A 232 -10.57 9.21 5.48
CA ASN A 232 -11.41 9.22 6.67
C ASN A 232 -12.20 7.91 6.84
N ASN A 233 -12.67 7.33 5.74
CA ASN A 233 -13.38 6.06 5.72
C ASN A 233 -12.55 4.93 6.33
N LEU A 234 -11.21 4.96 6.16
CA LEU A 234 -10.30 4.00 6.77
C LEU A 234 -10.48 3.88 8.28
N TYR A 235 -10.67 5.00 9.00
CA TYR A 235 -10.81 4.99 10.46
C TYR A 235 -12.14 4.40 10.95
N SER A 236 -13.13 4.24 10.06
CA SER A 236 -14.40 3.56 10.37
C SER A 236 -14.30 2.04 10.26
N LYS A 237 -13.25 1.52 9.61
CA LYS A 237 -13.09 0.09 9.33
C LYS A 237 -12.49 -0.67 10.51
N PRO A 238 -12.85 -1.94 10.72
CA PRO A 238 -12.19 -2.78 11.72
C PRO A 238 -10.74 -3.05 11.32
N LYS A 239 -9.92 -3.44 12.31
CA LYS A 239 -8.52 -3.85 12.07
C LYS A 239 -8.48 -4.99 11.03
N PRO A 240 -7.65 -4.87 9.98
CA PRO A 240 -7.62 -5.87 8.93
C PRO A 240 -6.99 -7.17 9.41
N PHE A 241 -7.49 -8.30 8.92
CA PHE A 241 -7.03 -9.63 9.27
C PHE A 241 -6.79 -10.47 8.02
N TYR A 242 -5.98 -11.52 8.16
CA TYR A 242 -5.67 -12.40 7.04
C TYR A 242 -6.83 -13.37 6.78
N ILE A 243 -7.25 -13.45 5.52
CA ILE A 243 -8.17 -14.47 5.00
C ILE A 243 -7.41 -15.33 4.02
N LYS A 244 -7.43 -16.65 4.25
CA LYS A 244 -6.92 -17.64 3.31
C LYS A 244 -8.03 -18.05 2.35
N PHE A 245 -7.76 -17.93 1.04
CA PHE A 245 -8.66 -18.46 0.02
C PHE A 245 -8.24 -19.90 -0.28
N ASN A 246 -9.18 -20.86 -0.19
CA ASN A 246 -8.94 -22.23 -0.59
C ASN A 246 -9.26 -22.38 -2.08
N ASN A 247 -8.38 -23.03 -2.85
CA ASN A 247 -8.61 -23.31 -4.27
C ASN A 247 -9.72 -24.34 -4.52
N ASP A 248 -10.23 -24.99 -3.48
CA ASP A 248 -11.22 -26.08 -3.58
C ASP A 248 -12.66 -25.59 -3.75
N ASP A 249 -12.95 -24.31 -3.50
CA ASP A 249 -14.30 -23.75 -3.67
C ASP A 249 -14.69 -23.57 -5.16
N ALA A 250 -13.77 -23.85 -6.09
CA ALA A 250 -14.01 -23.81 -7.53
C ALA A 250 -14.48 -25.16 -8.12
N VAL A 251 -14.46 -26.26 -7.36
CA VAL A 251 -14.74 -27.62 -7.89
C VAL A 251 -16.15 -28.14 -7.55
N GLN A 252 -16.92 -27.45 -6.71
CA GLN A 252 -18.28 -27.91 -6.31
C GLN A 252 -19.44 -27.31 -7.09
N GLN A 253 -19.19 -26.61 -8.21
CA GLN A 253 -20.25 -26.14 -9.11
C GLN A 253 -19.98 -26.55 -10.57
N SER A 254 -19.66 -27.83 -10.78
CA SER A 254 -19.74 -28.49 -12.09
C SER A 254 -20.96 -29.40 -12.16
#